data_AF-A0A1V2HZG3-F1
#
_entry.id   AF-A0A1V2HZG3-F1
#
_cell.length_a   1.000
_cell.length_b   1.000
_cell.length_c   1.000
_cell.angle_alpha   90.00
_cell.angle_beta   90.00
_cell.angle_gamma   90.00
#
_symmetry.space_group_name_H-M   'P 1'
#
loop_
_entity.id
_entity.type
_entity.pdbx_description
1 polymer ?
#
loop_
_entity_poly.entity_id
_entity_poly.type
_entity_poly.pdbx_seq_one_letter_code
_entity_poly.pdbx_strand_id
1 'polypeptide(L)' 'MKPVKDRTTFLRFCRYLRRLYPPDVRIAISCGNLRSRLSTCEYSQVGDWADKSNVEIAYTPTYNSWLNRIVRNHRW' A
#
# COMPACT_ATOMS: atom_id res chain seq x y z
N MET A 1 -3.77 -22.72 2.61
CA MET A 1 -2.46 -22.07 2.37
C MET A 1 -2.48 -20.67 2.98
N LYS A 2 -1.46 -20.27 3.76
CA LYS A 2 -1.37 -18.87 4.22
C LYS A 2 -0.98 -17.99 3.04
N PRO A 3 -1.65 -16.85 2.79
CA PRO A 3 -1.24 -15.92 1.75
C PRO A 3 0.17 -15.42 2.07
N VAL A 4 1.12 -15.66 1.16
CA VAL A 4 2.48 -15.13 1.30
C VAL A 4 2.42 -13.65 0.94
N LYS A 5 2.71 -12.79 1.90
CA LYS A 5 2.86 -11.35 1.68
C LYS A 5 4.24 -11.09 1.07
N ASP A 6 4.38 -11.37 -0.23
CA ASP A 6 5.62 -11.12 -0.96
C ASP A 6 5.62 -9.75 -1.66
N ARG A 7 6.82 -9.24 -1.94
CA ARG A 7 7.07 -7.91 -2.51
C ARG A 7 6.55 -7.77 -3.96
N THR A 8 6.66 -8.84 -4.74
CA THR A 8 6.23 -8.87 -6.15
C THR A 8 4.71 -8.81 -6.25
N THR A 9 4.02 -9.49 -5.35
CA THR A 9 2.58 -9.48 -5.18
C THR A 9 2.10 -8.10 -4.73
N PHE A 10 2.79 -7.44 -3.80
CA PHE A 10 2.50 -6.06 -3.41
C PHE A 10 2.65 -5.07 -4.58
N LEU A 11 3.78 -5.11 -5.30
CA LEU A 11 4.00 -4.22 -6.44
C LEU A 11 3.03 -4.51 -7.61
N ARG A 12 2.67 -5.78 -7.84
CA ARG A 12 1.60 -6.15 -8.79
C ARG A 12 0.27 -5.53 -8.40
N PHE A 13 -0.08 -5.57 -7.12
CA PHE A 13 -1.30 -4.95 -6.61
C PHE A 13 -1.27 -3.42 -6.79
N CYS A 14 -0.15 -2.75 -6.48
CA CYS A 14 -0.01 -1.31 -6.69
C CYS A 14 -0.15 -0.94 -8.18
N ARG A 15 0.44 -1.71 -9.09
CA ARG A 15 0.30 -1.53 -10.55
C ARG A 15 -1.14 -1.73 -11.02
N TYR A 16 -1.85 -2.69 -10.44
CA TYR A 16 -3.26 -2.90 -10.73
C TYR A 16 -4.08 -1.68 -10.29
N LEU A 17 -3.94 -1.23 -9.04
CA LEU A 17 -4.62 -0.03 -8.53
C LEU A 17 -4.35 1.19 -9.41
N ARG A 18 -3.09 1.39 -9.82
CA ARG A 18 -2.69 2.54 -10.63
C ARG A 18 -3.41 2.62 -11.97
N ARG A 19 -3.72 1.46 -12.58
CA ARG A 19 -4.44 1.36 -13.86
C ARG A 19 -5.93 1.69 -13.75
N LEU A 20 -6.49 1.73 -12.55
CA LEU A 20 -7.91 2.04 -12.34
C LEU A 20 -8.21 3.54 -12.38
N TYR A 21 -7.18 4.39 -12.36
CA TYR A 21 -7.31 5.85 -12.33
C TYR A 21 -6.49 6.50 -13.46
N PRO A 22 -6.95 7.65 -14.00
CA PRO A 22 -6.20 8.42 -14.98
C PRO A 22 -4.75 8.75 -14.54
N PRO A 23 -3.79 8.88 -15.48
CA PRO A 23 -2.38 9.09 -15.16
C PRO A 23 -2.08 10.42 -14.43
N ASP A 24 -2.89 11.44 -14.65
CA ASP A 24 -2.82 12.75 -14.03
C ASP A 24 -3.32 12.76 -12.57
N VAL A 25 -4.15 11.79 -12.18
CA VAL A 25 -4.63 11.66 -10.80
C VAL A 25 -3.55 11.03 -9.91
N ARG A 26 -3.12 11.79 -8.89
CA ARG A 26 -2.16 11.31 -7.89
C ARG A 26 -2.85 10.37 -6.89
N ILE A 27 -2.26 9.21 -6.66
CA ILE A 27 -2.76 8.22 -5.70
C ILE A 27 -1.83 8.18 -4.49
N ALA A 28 -2.40 8.25 -3.28
CA ALA A 28 -1.68 8.01 -2.04
C ALA A 28 -2.04 6.63 -1.46
N ILE A 29 -1.03 5.82 -1.13
CA ILE A 29 -1.18 4.48 -0.54
C ILE A 29 -0.58 4.49 0.86
N SER A 30 -1.40 4.30 1.89
CA SER A 30 -0.94 4.17 3.27
C SER A 30 -0.80 2.70 3.66
N CYS A 31 0.42 2.29 4.03
CA CYS A 31 0.77 0.93 4.37
C CYS A 31 0.75 0.70 5.89
N GLY A 32 -0.43 0.43 6.44
CA GLY A 32 -0.59 0.08 7.85
C GLY A 32 -0.20 -1.38 8.14
N ASN A 33 0.88 -1.60 8.89
CA ASN A 33 1.43 -2.92 9.28
C ASN A 33 2.19 -3.71 8.21
N LEU A 34 2.75 -3.04 7.19
CA LEU A 34 3.75 -3.69 6.35
C LEU A 34 5.07 -3.79 7.13
N ARG A 35 5.72 -4.96 7.11
CA ARG A 35 7.04 -5.11 7.77
C ARG A 35 8.02 -4.11 7.15
N SER A 36 8.86 -3.47 7.97
CA SER A 36 9.85 -2.46 7.55
C SER A 36 10.75 -2.93 6.41
N ARG A 37 11.04 -4.24 6.36
CA ARG A 37 11.78 -4.89 5.27
C ARG A 37 11.06 -4.87 3.91
N LEU A 38 9.82 -4.40 3.82
CA LEU A 38 9.11 -4.19 2.57
C LEU A 38 8.90 -2.69 2.27
N SER A 39 9.60 -1.81 3.01
CA SER A 39 9.58 -0.36 2.81
C SER A 39 10.38 0.06 1.58
N THR A 40 10.04 1.24 1.07
CA THR A 40 10.75 1.93 -0.02
C THR A 40 12.21 2.25 0.32
N CYS A 41 12.58 2.24 1.61
CA CYS A 41 13.94 2.51 2.07
C CYS A 41 14.89 1.31 1.92
N GLU A 42 14.39 0.07 2.11
CA GLU A 42 15.20 -1.14 1.92
C GLU A 42 15.10 -1.70 0.49
N TYR A 43 14.05 -1.36 -0.25
CA TYR A 43 13.80 -1.85 -1.62
C TYR A 43 13.43 -0.72 -2.57
N SER A 44 14.43 -0.16 -3.26
CA SER A 44 14.28 0.98 -4.19
C SER A 44 13.26 0.75 -5.29
N GLN A 45 13.11 -0.49 -5.79
CA GLN A 45 12.22 -0.79 -6.92
C GLN A 45 10.75 -0.41 -6.71
N VAL A 46 10.27 -0.35 -5.47
CA VAL A 46 8.91 0.10 -5.15
C VAL A 46 8.84 1.63 -5.15
N GLY A 47 9.87 2.31 -4.63
CA GLY A 47 9.99 3.77 -4.61
C GLY A 47 10.17 4.33 -6.01
N ASP A 48 11.10 3.77 -6.78
CA ASP A 48 11.36 4.14 -8.18
C ASP A 48 10.10 4.02 -9.04
N TRP A 49 9.27 3.01 -8.77
CA TRP A 49 8.00 2.84 -9.45
C TRP A 49 6.97 3.88 -9.02
N ALA A 50 6.89 4.19 -7.72
CA ALA A 50 5.94 5.14 -7.17
C ALA A 50 6.19 6.56 -7.75
N ASP A 51 7.44 7.00 -7.75
CA ASP A 51 7.86 8.29 -8.30
C ASP A 51 7.50 8.41 -9.79
N LYS A 52 7.82 7.39 -10.59
CA LYS A 52 7.51 7.35 -12.03
C LYS A 52 6.02 7.25 -12.32
N SER A 53 5.21 6.77 -11.38
CA SER A 53 3.79 6.49 -11.61
C SER A 53 2.86 7.58 -11.06
N ASN A 54 3.39 8.70 -10.54
CA ASN A 54 2.59 9.71 -9.83
C ASN A 54 1.83 9.08 -8.63
N VAL A 55 2.53 8.25 -7.85
CA VAL A 55 1.99 7.57 -6.66
C VAL A 55 2.86 7.92 -5.46
N GLU A 56 2.23 8.22 -4.34
CA GLU A 56 2.92 8.36 -3.05
C GLU A 56 2.63 7.14 -2.18
N ILE A 57 3.66 6.50 -1.63
CA ILE A 57 3.51 5.36 -0.73
C ILE A 57 4.10 5.73 0.63
N ALA A 58 3.23 5.79 1.64
CA ALA A 58 3.61 6.08 3.01
C ALA A 58 3.68 4.80 3.83
N TYR A 59 4.83 4.54 4.43
CA TYR A 59 5.03 3.46 5.39
C TYR A 59 4.90 4.01 6.80
N THR A 60 3.95 3.48 7.55
CA THR A 60 3.65 4.01 8.88
C THR A 60 4.29 3.13 9.95
N PRO A 61 5.09 3.71 10.87
CA PRO A 61 5.74 2.94 11.92
C PRO A 61 4.68 2.45 12.92
N THR A 62 4.44 1.13 12.90
CA THR A 62 3.58 0.33 13.81
C THR A 62 2.09 0.69 13.91
N TYR A 63 1.24 -0.34 13.84
CA TYR A 63 -0.19 -0.34 14.24
C TYR A 63 -1.07 0.80 13.72
N ASN A 64 -1.25 0.85 12.40
CA ASN A 64 -2.21 1.75 11.74
C ASN A 64 -3.61 1.16 11.56
N SER A 65 -4.02 0.24 12.43
CA SER A 65 -5.38 -0.33 12.40
C SER A 65 -6.47 0.72 12.65
N TRP A 66 -6.13 1.86 13.25
CA TRP A 66 -7.03 3.00 13.47
C TRP A 66 -7.46 3.68 12.15
N LEU A 67 -6.73 3.51 11.05
CA LEU A 67 -7.16 3.95 9.72
C LEU A 67 -8.25 3.05 9.13
N ASN A 68 -8.41 1.82 9.64
CA ASN A 68 -9.46 0.94 9.17
C ASN A 68 -10.82 1.51 9.60
N ARG A 69 -11.81 1.45 8.70
CA ARG A 69 -13.19 1.81 9.02
C ARG A 69 -13.65 1.01 10.24
N ILE A 70 -14.08 1.70 11.30
CA ILE A 70 -14.77 1.07 12.43
C ILE A 70 -16.11 0.54 11.91
N VAL A 71 -16.29 -0.77 11.98
CA VAL A 71 -17.58 -1.38 11.67
C VAL A 71 -18.47 -1.23 12.89
N ARG A 72 -19.49 -0.37 12.81
CA ARG A 72 -20.62 -0.42 13.73
C ARG A 72 -21.59 -1.50 13.25
N ASN A 73 -21.43 -2.72 13.76
CA ASN A 73 -22.52 -3.70 13.71
C ASN A 73 -23.53 -3.32 14.79
N HIS A 74 -24.45 -2.41 14.48
CA HIS A 74 -25.67 -2.26 15.29
C HIS A 74 -26.65 -3.35 14.86
N ARG A 75 -26.46 -4.57 15.40
CA ARG A 75 -27.53 -5.54 15.56
C ARG A 75 -27.73 -5.70 17.06
N TRP A 76 -28.79 -5.09 17.56
CA TRP A 76 -29.44 -5.52 18.80
C TRP A 76 -30.21 -6.79 18.51
#